data_AF-A0A6P2YTV3-F1
#
_entry.id   AF-A0A6P2YTV3-F1
#
_cell.length_a   1.000
_cell.length_b   1.000
_cell.length_c   1.000
_cell.angle_alpha   90.00
_cell.angle_beta   90.00
_cell.angle_gamma   90.00
#
_symmetry.space_group_name_H-M   'P 1'
#
loop_
_entity.id
_entity.type
_entity.pdbx_description
1 polymer ?
#
loop_
_entity_poly.entity_id
_entity_poly.type
_entity_poly.pdbx_seq_one_letter_code
_entity_poly.pdbx_strand_id
1 'polypeptide(L)'
;MQLPQSQGELIRWARGERTQAEFAAAHGIDKSCLSRYEAEKLGAPTKLINYCLGELASAALTETQGHDDLSGALENAKRTVALLERLAAISG
;
A
#
# COMPACT_ATOMS: atom_id res chain seq x y z
N MET A 1 2.35 3.03 -6.22
CA MET A 1 2.71 3.67 -4.92
C MET A 1 4.17 4.13 -4.91
N GLN A 2 4.54 5.26 -4.27
CA GLN A 2 5.97 5.57 -4.02
C GLN A 2 6.42 4.87 -2.74
N LEU A 3 7.43 4.00 -2.84
CA LEU A 3 7.97 3.28 -1.70
C LEU A 3 8.82 4.20 -0.82
N PRO A 4 8.65 4.15 0.52
CA PRO A 4 9.47 4.94 1.43
C PRO A 4 10.94 4.53 1.32
N GLN A 5 11.84 5.52 1.21
CA GLN A 5 13.28 5.34 1.05
C GLN A 5 14.05 5.55 2.35
N SER A 6 13.36 5.96 3.41
CA SER A 6 13.97 6.34 4.68
C SER A 6 13.12 5.89 5.87
N GLN A 7 13.70 5.91 7.07
CA GLN A 7 12.97 5.59 8.29
C GLN A 7 11.83 6.59 8.51
N GLY A 8 12.13 7.88 8.36
CA GLY A 8 11.15 8.95 8.54
C GLY A 8 10.03 8.89 7.51
N GLU A 9 10.34 8.50 6.27
CA GLU A 9 9.33 8.24 5.24
C GLU A 9 8.47 7.02 5.55
N LEU A 10 9.07 5.92 6.00
CA LEU A 10 8.36 4.69 6.35
C LEU A 10 7.35 4.93 7.48
N ILE A 11 7.75 5.68 8.51
CA ILE A 11 6.87 6.02 9.64
C ILE A 11 5.74 6.94 9.18
N ARG A 12 6.02 7.98 8.40
CA ARG A 12 5.00 8.89 7.86
C ARG A 12 4.02 8.15 6.94
N TRP A 13 4.53 7.24 6.12
CA TRP A 13 3.73 6.39 5.24
C TRP A 13 2.79 5.49 6.04
N ALA A 14 3.31 4.76 7.04
CA ALA A 14 2.49 3.87 7.88
C ALA A 14 1.49 4.64 8.76
N ARG A 15 1.84 5.85 9.19
CA ARG A 15 0.94 6.73 9.92
C ARG A 15 -0.26 7.15 9.06
N GLY A 16 -0.02 7.44 7.78
CA GLY A 16 -1.03 7.96 6.87
C GLY A 16 -1.60 9.29 7.37
N GLU A 17 -2.93 9.42 7.33
CA GLU A 17 -3.65 10.64 7.75
C GLU A 17 -3.75 10.81 9.28
N ARG A 18 -3.36 9.79 10.06
CA ARG A 18 -3.38 9.89 11.53
C ARG A 18 -2.44 11.00 12.00
N THR A 19 -2.83 11.72 13.04
CA THR A 19 -1.92 12.67 13.68
C THR A 19 -0.76 11.96 14.37
N GLN A 20 0.35 12.67 14.59
CA GLN A 20 1.47 12.14 15.37
C GLN A 20 1.03 11.70 16.78
N ALA A 21 0.09 12.40 17.40
CA ALA A 21 -0.38 12.08 18.75
C ALA A 21 -1.15 10.75 18.77
N GLU A 22 -2.07 10.55 17.83
CA GLU A 22 -2.86 9.31 17.72
C GLU A 22 -1.98 8.11 17.41
N PHE A 23 -1.05 8.26 16.45
CA PHE A 23 -0.14 7.19 16.07
C PHE A 23 0.81 6.83 17.21
N ALA A 24 1.37 7.83 17.90
CA ALA A 24 2.25 7.60 19.04
C ALA A 24 1.50 6.88 20.17
N ALA A 25 0.27 7.30 20.48
CA ALA A 25 -0.56 6.66 21.49
C ALA A 25 -0.87 5.19 21.14
N ALA A 26 -1.20 4.89 19.88
CA ALA A 26 -1.46 3.52 19.42
C ALA A 26 -0.26 2.58 19.58
N HIS A 27 0.97 3.12 19.56
CA HIS A 27 2.20 2.35 19.72
C HIS A 27 2.84 2.48 21.11
N GLY A 28 2.22 3.20 22.04
CA GLY A 28 2.74 3.42 23.40
C GLY A 28 4.04 4.25 23.41
N ILE A 29 4.17 5.20 22.49
CA ILE A 29 5.34 6.05 22.30
C ILE A 29 4.96 7.50 22.61
N ASP A 30 5.92 8.30 23.08
CA ASP A 30 5.72 9.73 23.24
C ASP A 30 5.69 10.47 21.90
N LYS A 31 4.79 11.45 21.74
CA LYS A 31 4.67 12.24 20.50
C LYS A 31 5.97 12.95 20.12
N SER A 32 6.74 13.45 21.10
CA SER A 32 8.02 14.13 20.84
C SER A 32 9.07 13.17 20.32
N CYS A 33 9.09 11.92 20.83
CA CYS A 33 9.91 10.85 20.29
C CYS A 33 9.53 10.53 18.84
N LEU A 34 8.22 10.37 18.56
CA LEU A 34 7.73 10.12 17.20
C LEU A 34 8.14 11.24 16.24
N SER A 35 8.00 12.51 16.64
CA SER A 35 8.42 13.66 15.84
C SER A 35 9.92 13.60 15.47
N ARG A 36 10.77 13.16 16.41
CA ARG A 36 12.22 12.99 16.16
C ARG A 36 12.52 11.79 15.28
N TYR A 37 11.73 10.72 15.36
CA TYR A 37 11.87 9.56 14.47
C TYR A 37 11.50 9.92 13.03
N GLU A 38 10.39 10.66 12.84
CA GLU A 38 9.95 11.12 11.52
C GLU A 38 10.91 12.13 10.88
N ALA A 39 11.54 12.98 11.71
CA ALA A 39 12.55 13.93 11.27
C ALA A 39 13.97 13.34 11.21
N GLU A 40 14.13 12.03 11.46
CA GLU A 40 15.41 11.31 11.45
C GLU A 40 16.48 11.88 12.39
N LYS A 41 16.03 12.60 13.42
CA LYS A 41 16.87 13.12 14.51
C LYS A 41 17.12 12.08 15.60
N LEU A 42 16.42 10.95 15.53
CA LEU A 42 16.55 9.82 16.43
C LEU A 42 16.15 8.52 15.70
N GLY A 43 16.86 7.43 15.97
CA GLY A 43 16.46 6.10 15.49
C GLY A 43 15.18 5.65 16.19
N ALA A 44 14.21 5.15 15.44
CA ALA A 44 12.99 4.61 16.01
C ALA A 44 13.22 3.23 16.65
N PRO A 45 12.45 2.86 17.69
CA PRO A 45 12.50 1.52 18.23
C PRO A 45 12.20 0.47 17.17
N THR A 46 12.95 -0.63 17.16
CA THR A 46 12.79 -1.72 16.19
C THR A 46 11.36 -2.24 16.10
N LYS A 47 10.64 -2.29 17.24
CA LYS A 47 9.23 -2.70 17.27
C LYS A 47 8.34 -1.82 16.38
N LEU A 48 8.59 -0.51 16.36
CA LEU A 48 7.85 0.43 15.51
C LEU A 48 8.20 0.22 14.03
N ILE A 49 9.48 0.05 13.71
CA ILE A 49 9.93 -0.21 12.34
C ILE A 49 9.33 -1.52 11.80
N ASN A 50 9.36 -2.59 12.59
CA ASN A 50 8.77 -3.87 12.20
C ASN A 50 7.26 -3.76 11.93
N TYR A 51 6.55 -2.97 12.73
CA TYR A 51 5.13 -2.68 12.46
C TYR A 51 4.97 -1.95 11.12
N CYS A 52 5.70 -0.87 10.89
CA CYS A 52 5.58 -0.10 9.64
C CYS A 52 5.95 -0.94 8.39
N LEU A 53 6.95 -1.82 8.50
CA LEU A 53 7.32 -2.77 7.43
C LEU A 53 6.21 -3.79 7.17
N GLY A 54 5.52 -4.25 8.21
CA GLY A 54 4.37 -5.14 8.07
C GLY A 54 3.20 -4.50 7.33
N GLU A 55 2.90 -3.24 7.63
CA GLU A 55 1.89 -2.46 6.91
C GLU A 55 2.29 -2.29 5.43
N LEU A 56 3.57 -1.98 5.16
CA LEU A 56 4.08 -1.83 3.81
C LEU A 56 3.98 -3.13 3.00
N ALA A 57 4.36 -4.26 3.61
CA ALA A 57 4.25 -5.57 2.98
C ALA A 57 2.79 -5.93 2.67
N SER A 58 1.87 -5.66 3.59
CA SER A 58 0.43 -5.89 3.40
C SER A 58 -0.15 -5.05 2.26
N ALA A 59 0.25 -3.79 2.16
CA ALA A 59 -0.14 -2.91 1.06
C ALA A 59 0.42 -3.39 -0.29
N ALA A 60 1.69 -3.79 -0.34
CA ALA A 60 2.31 -4.31 -1.56
C ALA A 60 1.65 -5.61 -2.06
N LEU A 61 1.27 -6.50 -1.14
CA LEU A 61 0.54 -7.72 -1.48
C LEU A 61 -0.85 -7.41 -2.06
N THR A 62 -1.55 -6.44 -1.49
CA THR A 62 -2.88 -6.01 -1.96
C THR A 62 -2.82 -5.39 -3.36
N GLU A 63 -1.81 -4.56 -3.64
CA GLU A 63 -1.59 -3.95 -4.95
C GLU A 63 -1.30 -5.03 -6.02
N THR A 64 -0.50 -6.04 -5.67
CA THR A 64 -0.19 -7.17 -6.55
C THR A 64 -1.44 -7.99 -6.88
N GLN A 65 -2.25 -8.33 -5.87
CA GLN A 65 -3.50 -9.07 -6.07
C GLN A 65 -4.51 -8.28 -6.92
N GLY A 66 -4.67 -6.99 -6.67
CA GLY A 66 -5.57 -6.14 -7.46
C GLY A 66 -5.15 -6.01 -8.93
N HIS A 67 -3.84 -6.01 -9.20
CA HIS A 67 -3.31 -5.99 -10.56
C HIS A 67 -3.58 -7.32 -11.30
N ASP A 68 -3.41 -8.45 -10.62
CA ASP A 68 -3.70 -9.78 -11.19
C ASP A 68 -5.20 -9.95 -11.49
N ASP A 69 -6.07 -9.51 -10.58
CA ASP A 69 -7.53 -9.56 -10.76
C ASP A 69 -8.00 -8.71 -11.95
N LEU A 70 -7.44 -7.49 -12.09
CA LEU A 70 -7.76 -6.60 -13.22
C LEU A 70 -7.30 -7.20 -14.56
N SER A 71 -6.10 -7.78 -14.59
CA SER A 71 -5.58 -8.45 -15.79
C SER A 71 -6.48 -9.62 -16.21
N GLY A 72 -6.92 -10.44 -15.24
CA GLY A 72 -7.87 -11.53 -15.49
C GLY A 72 -9.22 -11.05 -16.02
N ALA A 73 -9.77 -9.98 -15.45
CA ALA A 73 -11.02 -9.38 -15.92
C ALA A 73 -10.90 -8.82 -17.35
N LEU A 74 -9.79 -8.15 -17.67
CA LEU A 74 -9.53 -7.61 -19.00
C LEU A 74 -9.42 -8.72 -20.05
N GLU A 75 -8.73 -9.81 -19.73
CA GLU A 75 -8.59 -10.97 -20.61
C GLU A 75 -9.95 -11.63 -20.89
N ASN A 76 -10.81 -11.76 -19.87
CA ASN A 76 -12.18 -12.23 -20.06
C ASN A 76 -13.01 -11.29 -20.93
N ALA A 77 -12.87 -9.97 -20.77
CA ALA A 77 -13.55 -8.99 -21.60
C ALA A 77 -13.13 -9.12 -23.07
N LYS A 78 -11.82 -9.25 -23.35
CA LYS A 78 -11.28 -9.46 -24.72
C LYS A 78 -11.85 -10.72 -25.36
N ARG A 79 -11.90 -11.83 -24.62
CA ARG A 79 -12.48 -13.10 -25.12
C ARG A 79 -13.97 -12.96 -25.44
N THR A 80 -14.70 -12.25 -24.58
CA THR A 80 -16.13 -12.00 -24.79
C THR A 80 -16.37 -11.16 -26.04
N VAL A 81 -15.59 -10.09 -26.23
CA VAL A 81 -15.65 -9.25 -27.44
C VAL A 81 -15.33 -10.07 -28.70
N ALA A 82 -14.25 -10.85 -28.69
CA ALA A 82 -13.87 -11.68 -29.83
C ALA A 82 -14.96 -12.72 -30.20
N LEU A 83 -15.68 -13.26 -29.20
CA LEU A 83 -16.81 -14.15 -29.44
C LEU A 83 -17.97 -13.40 -30.11
N LEU A 84 -18.32 -12.22 -29.61
CA LEU A 84 -19.39 -11.39 -30.17
C LEU A 84 -19.07 -10.97 -31.61
N GLU A 85 -17.83 -10.59 -31.91
CA GLU A 85 -17.38 -10.26 -33.26
C GLU A 85 -17.53 -11.44 -34.22
N ARG A 86 -17.16 -12.66 -33.79
CA ARG A 86 -17.36 -13.87 -34.59
C ARG A 86 -18.84 -14.17 -34.84
N LEU A 87 -19.68 -14.02 -33.83
CA LEU A 87 -21.11 -14.26 -33.96
C LEU A 87 -21.77 -13.23 -34.89
N ALA A 88 -21.37 -11.97 -34.79
CA ALA A 88 -21.81 -10.91 -35.69
C ALA A 88 -21.42 -11.20 -37.16
N ALA A 89 -20.20 -11.69 -37.39
CA ALA A 89 -19.72 -12.05 -38.72
C ALA A 89 -20.44 -13.26 -39.36
N ILE A 90 -21.04 -14.14 -38.54
CA ILE A 90 -21.83 -15.29 -39.02
C ILE A 90 -23.30 -14.89 -39.27
N SER A 91 -23.76 -13.80 -38.66
CA SER A 91 -25.17 -13.37 -38.67
C SER A 91 -25.47 -12.27 -39.71
N GLY A 92 -24.48 -11.85 -40.50
CA GLY A 92 -24.62 -10.89 -41.61
C GLY A 92 -24.40 -11.55 -42.96
#